data_AF-A0A431PUA4-F1
#
_entry.id   AF-A0A431PUA4-F1
#
_cell.length_a   1.000
_cell.length_b   1.000
_cell.length_c   1.000
_cell.angle_alpha   90.00
_cell.angle_beta   90.00
_cell.angle_gamma   90.00
#
_symmetry.space_group_name_H-M   'P 1'
#
loop_
_entity.id
_entity.type
_entity.pdbx_description
1 polymer ?
#
loop_
_entity_poly.entity_id
_entity_poly.type
_entity_poly.pdbx_seq_one_letter_code
_entity_poly.pdbx_strand_id
1 'polypeptide(L)'
;MARCSSDFEGFCIGLDIALTNDRSKPKSMEGDERRLKDAIREALSVFDLEHLKGLRLYISKIINSENPAAELETLWLSLKPNKAFFDRPEPNEQNTAYLFIFRKAVEILDQEIAARGP
;
A
#
# COMPACT_ATOMS: atom_id res chain seq x y z
N MET A 1 -5.94 -18.30 6.04
CA MET A 1 -5.27 -17.47 5.02
C MET A 1 -6.24 -16.60 4.21
N ALA A 2 -7.51 -16.96 4.04
CA ALA A 2 -8.48 -16.15 3.28
C ALA A 2 -8.74 -14.73 3.83
N ARG A 3 -8.81 -14.55 5.16
CA ARG A 3 -9.11 -13.25 5.79
C ARG A 3 -8.05 -12.17 5.50
N CYS A 4 -6.77 -12.53 5.58
CA CYS A 4 -5.66 -11.61 5.32
C CYS A 4 -5.55 -11.19 3.84
N SER A 5 -6.05 -12.01 2.90
CA SER A 5 -6.16 -11.63 1.48
C SER A 5 -7.21 -10.53 1.31
N SER A 6 -8.38 -10.69 1.94
CA SER A 6 -9.46 -9.70 1.86
C SER A 6 -9.08 -8.34 2.48
N ASP A 7 -8.32 -8.33 3.59
CA ASP A 7 -7.82 -7.09 4.18
C ASP A 7 -6.83 -6.37 3.25
N PHE A 8 -5.94 -7.13 2.60
CA PHE A 8 -4.99 -6.59 1.63
C PHE A 8 -5.68 -6.02 0.40
N GLU A 9 -6.68 -6.73 -0.13
CA GLU A 9 -7.50 -6.27 -1.26
C GLU A 9 -8.24 -4.97 -0.90
N GLY A 10 -8.88 -4.93 0.27
CA GLY A 10 -9.57 -3.75 0.78
C GLY A 10 -8.63 -2.55 0.94
N PHE A 11 -7.43 -2.78 1.46
CA PHE A 11 -6.40 -1.76 1.58
C PHE A 11 -5.97 -1.23 0.21
N CYS A 12 -5.73 -2.13 -0.76
CA CYS A 12 -5.32 -1.75 -2.10
C CYS A 12 -6.40 -0.91 -2.82
N ILE A 13 -7.66 -1.31 -2.70
CA ILE A 13 -8.81 -0.56 -3.25
C ILE A 13 -8.93 0.81 -2.58
N GLY A 14 -8.85 0.87 -1.24
CA GLY A 14 -8.88 2.12 -0.49
C GLY A 14 -7.76 3.07 -0.89
N LEU A 15 -6.55 2.53 -1.11
CA LEU A 15 -5.39 3.29 -1.56
C LEU A 15 -5.59 3.83 -2.98
N ASP A 16 -6.12 3.03 -3.93
CA ASP A 16 -6.46 3.48 -5.29
C ASP A 16 -7.47 4.64 -5.28
N ILE A 17 -8.49 4.56 -4.41
CA ILE A 17 -9.50 5.60 -4.25
C ILE A 17 -8.89 6.88 -3.65
N ALA A 18 -8.18 6.77 -2.53
CA ALA A 18 -7.57 7.92 -1.85
C ALA A 18 -6.61 8.68 -2.78
N LEU A 19 -5.76 7.93 -3.50
CA LEU A 19 -4.86 8.50 -4.50
C LEU A 19 -5.60 9.10 -5.70
N THR A 20 -6.78 8.59 -6.05
CA THR A 20 -7.61 9.13 -7.14
C THR A 20 -8.25 10.46 -6.76
N ASN A 21 -8.77 10.58 -5.54
CA ASN A 21 -9.38 11.79 -5.00
C ASN A 21 -8.40 12.96 -4.90
N ASP A 22 -7.12 12.67 -4.66
CA ASP A 22 -6.09 13.70 -4.47
C ASP A 22 -5.57 14.35 -5.77
N ARG A 23 -6.15 14.02 -6.95
CA ARG A 23 -5.78 14.58 -8.28
C ARG A 23 -5.93 16.10 -8.43
N SER A 24 -6.59 16.78 -7.49
CA SER A 24 -6.87 18.22 -7.58
C SER A 24 -5.71 19.14 -7.16
N LYS A 25 -4.60 18.61 -6.61
CA LYS A 25 -3.51 19.45 -6.07
C LYS A 25 -2.23 19.44 -6.94
N PRO A 26 -1.52 20.58 -7.07
CA PRO A 26 -0.29 20.69 -7.87
C PRO A 26 0.81 19.71 -7.43
N LYS A 27 1.61 19.23 -8.38
CA LYS A 27 2.67 18.21 -8.15
C LYS A 27 3.98 18.88 -7.73
N SER A 28 4.59 18.39 -6.65
CA SER A 28 5.95 18.70 -6.22
C SER A 28 6.54 17.45 -5.58
N MET A 29 7.83 17.21 -5.74
CA MET A 29 8.47 15.96 -5.29
C MET A 29 8.32 15.70 -3.78
N GLU A 30 8.48 16.72 -2.92
CA GLU A 30 8.19 16.62 -1.47
C GLU A 30 6.69 16.44 -1.17
N GLY A 31 5.84 17.01 -2.03
CA GLY A 31 4.40 16.81 -1.98
C GLY A 31 4.00 15.37 -2.29
N ASP A 32 4.72 14.67 -3.16
CA ASP A 32 4.33 13.34 -3.64
C ASP A 32 4.50 12.26 -2.55
N GLU A 33 5.59 12.28 -1.76
CA GLU A 33 5.74 11.35 -0.63
C GLU A 33 4.72 11.63 0.48
N ARG A 34 4.50 12.91 0.81
CA ARG A 34 3.49 13.27 1.82
C ARG A 34 2.09 12.82 1.39
N ARG A 35 1.73 13.04 0.13
CA ARG A 35 0.44 12.61 -0.46
C ARG A 35 0.28 11.10 -0.41
N LEU A 36 1.35 10.35 -0.71
CA LEU A 36 1.34 8.90 -0.56
C LEU A 36 1.08 8.48 0.89
N LYS A 37 1.77 9.08 1.87
CA LYS A 37 1.56 8.76 3.28
C LYS A 37 0.13 9.08 3.74
N ASP A 38 -0.42 10.21 3.30
CA ASP A 38 -1.78 10.61 3.65
C ASP A 38 -2.82 9.68 3.02
N ALA A 39 -2.64 9.28 1.76
CA ALA A 39 -3.51 8.30 1.10
C ALA A 39 -3.44 6.91 1.76
N ILE A 40 -2.26 6.47 2.18
CA ILE A 40 -2.12 5.23 2.95
C ILE A 40 -2.89 5.34 4.27
N ARG A 41 -2.76 6.44 5.02
CA ARG A 41 -3.52 6.63 6.27
C ARG A 41 -5.02 6.63 6.04
N GLU A 42 -5.48 7.29 4.98
CA GLU A 42 -6.89 7.30 4.60
C GLU A 42 -7.39 5.87 4.30
N ALA A 43 -6.64 5.10 3.50
CA ALA A 43 -6.96 3.71 3.20
C ALA A 43 -6.98 2.83 4.46
N LEU A 44 -6.09 3.08 5.43
CA LEU A 44 -6.02 2.34 6.69
C LEU A 44 -7.08 2.73 7.72
N SER A 45 -7.74 3.89 7.56
CA SER A 45 -8.67 4.44 8.55
C SER A 45 -9.89 3.56 8.83
N VAL A 46 -10.28 2.70 7.87
CA VAL A 46 -11.45 1.81 7.97
C VAL A 46 -11.17 0.50 8.70
N PHE A 47 -9.91 0.21 9.01
CA PHE A 47 -9.50 -1.05 9.64
C PHE A 47 -9.41 -0.89 11.17
N ASP A 48 -9.91 -1.90 11.90
CA ASP A 48 -9.65 -2.04 13.33
C ASP A 48 -8.23 -2.57 13.60
N LEU A 49 -7.84 -2.57 14.88
CA LEU A 49 -6.49 -2.94 15.30
C LEU A 49 -6.12 -4.39 14.91
N GLU A 50 -7.06 -5.34 14.94
CA GLU A 50 -6.77 -6.72 14.57
C GLU A 50 -6.50 -6.84 13.06
N HIS A 51 -7.30 -6.17 12.24
CA HIS A 51 -7.09 -6.13 10.81
C HIS A 51 -5.79 -5.41 10.45
N LEU A 52 -5.43 -4.31 11.14
CA LEU A 52 -4.13 -3.64 10.94
C LEU A 52 -2.95 -4.57 11.26
N LYS A 53 -2.99 -5.30 12.38
CA LYS A 53 -1.96 -6.29 12.74
C LYS A 53 -1.86 -7.40 11.69
N GLY A 54 -2.99 -7.91 11.21
CA GLY A 54 -3.07 -8.92 10.15
C GLY A 54 -2.49 -8.44 8.83
N LEU A 55 -2.88 -7.25 8.39
CA LEU A 55 -2.39 -6.61 7.17
C LEU A 55 -0.89 -6.35 7.21
N ARG A 56 -0.37 -5.85 8.35
CA ARG A 56 1.06 -5.62 8.57
C ARG A 56 1.87 -6.91 8.42
N LEU A 57 1.42 -8.01 9.02
CA LEU A 57 2.07 -9.31 8.89
C LEU A 57 2.02 -9.84 7.46
N TYR A 58 0.89 -9.68 6.78
CA TYR A 58 0.71 -10.14 5.41
C TYR A 58 1.63 -9.40 4.42
N ILE A 59 1.65 -8.06 4.47
CA ILE A 59 2.53 -7.25 3.62
C ILE A 59 4.00 -7.54 3.92
N SER A 60 4.37 -7.67 5.22
CA SER A 60 5.74 -8.03 5.60
C SER A 60 6.17 -9.38 5.04
N LYS A 61 5.26 -10.37 4.99
CA LYS A 61 5.57 -11.68 4.41
C LYS A 61 5.89 -11.56 2.92
N ILE A 62 5.10 -10.77 2.18
CA ILE A 62 5.33 -10.57 0.74
C ILE A 62 6.65 -9.82 0.52
N ILE A 63 6.94 -8.76 1.29
CA ILE A 63 8.18 -7.98 1.13
C ILE A 63 9.44 -8.83 1.36
N ASN A 64 9.35 -9.89 2.16
CA ASN A 64 10.45 -10.80 2.45
C ASN A 64 10.43 -12.08 1.58
N SER A 65 9.64 -12.12 0.51
CA SER A 65 9.62 -13.24 -0.43
C SER A 65 10.80 -13.22 -1.41
N GLU A 66 10.89 -14.23 -2.28
CA GLU A 66 11.98 -14.36 -3.25
C GLU A 66 11.94 -13.28 -4.33
N ASN A 67 10.74 -12.87 -4.76
CA ASN A 67 10.55 -11.78 -5.73
C ASN A 67 9.38 -10.87 -5.32
N PRO A 68 9.59 -10.01 -4.32
CA PRO A 68 8.51 -9.28 -3.67
C PRO A 68 7.88 -8.23 -4.59
N ALA A 69 8.66 -7.67 -5.52
CA ALA A 69 8.18 -6.76 -6.54
C ALA A 69 7.14 -7.41 -7.45
N ALA A 70 7.45 -8.59 -8.00
CA ALA A 70 6.58 -9.31 -8.91
C ALA A 70 5.31 -9.82 -8.20
N GLU A 71 5.42 -10.25 -6.94
CA GLU A 71 4.27 -10.67 -6.15
C GLU A 71 3.32 -9.50 -5.87
N LEU A 72 3.83 -8.35 -5.43
CA LEU A 72 3.02 -7.16 -5.18
C LEU A 72 2.37 -6.63 -6.46
N GLU A 73 3.11 -6.62 -7.57
CA GLU A 73 2.55 -6.24 -8.88
C GLU A 73 1.43 -7.20 -9.31
N THR A 74 1.66 -8.51 -9.20
CA THR A 74 0.65 -9.52 -9.56
C THR A 74 -0.62 -9.37 -8.74
N LEU A 75 -0.47 -9.22 -7.42
CA LEU A 75 -1.59 -9.03 -6.52
C LEU A 75 -2.34 -7.74 -6.83
N TRP A 76 -1.62 -6.63 -7.04
CA TRP A 76 -2.24 -5.34 -7.38
C TRP A 76 -2.99 -5.39 -8.71
N LEU A 77 -2.37 -5.92 -9.77
CA LEU A 77 -2.98 -6.01 -11.10
C LEU A 77 -4.22 -6.92 -11.10
N SER A 78 -4.26 -7.94 -10.23
CA SER A 78 -5.45 -8.80 -10.08
C SER A 78 -6.70 -8.02 -9.62
N LEU A 79 -6.50 -6.86 -8.97
CA LEU A 79 -7.58 -6.01 -8.44
C LEU A 79 -8.12 -5.00 -9.45
N LYS A 80 -7.54 -4.93 -10.65
CA LYS A 80 -7.97 -4.01 -11.72
C LYS A 80 -8.11 -2.56 -11.23
N PRO A 81 -7.02 -1.97 -10.71
CA PRO A 81 -7.01 -0.61 -10.18
C PRO A 81 -7.49 0.42 -11.23
N ASN A 82 -8.19 1.47 -10.80
CA ASN A 82 -8.64 2.53 -11.71
C ASN A 82 -7.50 3.47 -12.11
N LYS A 83 -6.46 3.60 -11.28
CA LYS A 83 -5.22 4.31 -11.63
C LYS A 83 -4.06 3.36 -11.91
N ALA A 84 -3.43 3.57 -13.06
CA ALA A 84 -2.03 3.25 -13.30
C ALA A 84 -1.16 4.27 -12.53
N PHE A 85 -1.10 4.18 -11.19
CA PHE A 85 -0.14 4.99 -10.41
C PHE A 85 1.28 4.42 -10.52
N PHE A 86 1.34 3.11 -10.74
CA PHE A 86 2.52 2.41 -11.18
C PHE A 86 2.57 2.61 -12.69
N ASP A 87 3.34 3.59 -13.18
CA ASP A 87 3.89 3.41 -14.52
C ASP A 87 4.49 2.00 -14.55
N ARG A 88 4.24 1.26 -15.65
CA ARG A 88 4.75 -0.11 -15.82
C ARG A 88 6.19 -0.12 -15.33
N PRO A 89 6.57 -0.94 -14.34
CA PRO A 89 7.92 -0.95 -13.83
C PRO A 89 8.85 -1.14 -15.04
N GLU A 90 9.77 -0.20 -15.26
CA GLU A 90 10.80 -0.42 -16.25
C GLU A 90 11.58 -1.67 -15.82
N PRO A 91 11.95 -2.58 -16.75
CA PRO A 91 12.52 -3.90 -16.41
C PRO A 91 13.77 -3.87 -15.51
N ASN A 92 14.37 -2.69 -15.31
CA ASN A 92 15.67 -2.49 -14.69
C ASN A 92 15.61 -1.84 -13.30
N GLU A 93 14.44 -1.37 -12.83
CA GLU A 93 14.32 -0.80 -11.48
C GLU A 93 14.05 -1.90 -10.45
N GLN A 94 15.12 -2.52 -9.97
CA GLN A 94 15.10 -3.56 -8.92
C GLN A 94 14.60 -3.07 -7.53
N ASN A 95 13.96 -1.89 -7.47
CA ASN A 95 13.13 -1.41 -6.38
C ASN A 95 11.86 -0.81 -7.01
N THR A 96 11.00 -1.66 -7.54
CA THR A 96 9.77 -1.25 -8.21
C THR A 96 8.94 -0.31 -7.32
N ALA A 97 8.27 0.67 -7.92
CA ALA A 97 7.39 1.60 -7.20
C ALA A 97 6.44 0.91 -6.20
N TYR A 98 6.02 -0.33 -6.50
CA TYR A 98 5.32 -1.23 -5.60
C TYR A 98 6.04 -1.46 -4.27
N LEU A 99 7.30 -1.91 -4.29
CA LEU A 99 8.06 -2.16 -3.07
C LEU A 99 8.19 -0.90 -2.21
N PHE A 100 8.43 0.25 -2.83
CA PHE A 100 8.50 1.52 -2.10
C PHE A 100 7.18 1.82 -1.38
N ILE A 101 6.05 1.73 -2.08
CA ILE A 101 4.72 2.01 -1.52
C ILE A 101 4.39 1.06 -0.38
N PHE A 102 4.57 -0.25 -0.58
CA PHE A 102 4.23 -1.23 0.45
C PHE A 102 5.20 -1.22 1.63
N ARG A 103 6.46 -0.81 1.46
CA ARG A 103 7.36 -0.49 2.59
C ARG A 103 6.84 0.71 3.39
N LYS A 104 6.41 1.78 2.72
CA LYS A 104 5.75 2.92 3.38
C LYS A 104 4.46 2.52 4.08
N ALA A 105 3.69 1.60 3.51
CA ALA A 105 2.50 1.06 4.16
C ALA A 105 2.85 0.34 5.47
N VAL A 106 3.91 -0.48 5.49
CA VAL A 106 4.39 -1.13 6.73
C VAL A 106 4.84 -0.11 7.77
N GLU A 107 5.61 0.91 7.38
CA GLU A 107 6.02 1.98 8.30
C GLU A 107 4.82 2.67 8.96
N ILE A 108 3.77 2.97 8.19
CA ILE A 108 2.54 3.62 8.69
C ILE A 108 1.72 2.65 9.54
N LEU A 109 1.63 1.38 9.14
CA LEU A 109 0.96 0.35 9.93
C LEU A 109 1.60 0.20 11.31
N ASP A 110 2.93 0.17 11.39
CA ASP A 110 3.63 0.10 12.67
C ASP A 110 3.34 1.34 13.55
N GLN A 111 3.22 2.54 12.96
CA GLN A 111 2.80 3.76 13.67
C GLN A 111 1.35 3.70 14.15
N GLU A 112 0.41 3.28 13.29
CA GLU A 112 -1.01 3.18 13.63
C GLU A 112 -1.28 2.13 14.71
N ILE A 113 -0.61 0.98 14.64
CA ILE A 113 -0.69 -0.07 15.65
C ILE A 113 -0.15 0.43 16.99
N ALA A 114 1.02 1.10 16.98
CA ALA A 114 1.59 1.66 18.21
C ALA A 114 0.70 2.75 18.83
N ALA A 115 0.08 3.60 18.01
CA ALA A 115 -0.79 4.67 18.46
C ALA A 115 -2.11 4.17 19.09
N ARG A 116 -2.61 3.01 18.65
CA ARG A 116 -3.89 2.43 19.11
C ARG A 116 -3.77 1.56 20.37
N GLY A 117 -2.55 1.36 20.90
CA GLY A 117 -2.28 0.61 22.13
C GLY A 117 -2.38 -0.92 21.99
N PRO A 118 -1.90 -1.67 23.00
CA PRO A 118 -2.05 -3.12 23.08
C PRO A 118 -3.52 -3.56 23.21
#